data_AF-Q4TI75-F1
#
_entry.id   AF-Q4TI75-F1
#
_cell.length_a   1.000
_cell.length_b   1.000
_cell.length_c   1.000
_cell.angle_alpha   90.00
_cell.angle_beta   90.00
_cell.angle_gamma   90.00
#
_symmetry.space_group_name_H-M   'P 1'
#
loop_
_entity.id
_entity.type
_entity.pdbx_description
1 polymer ?
#
loop_
_entity_poly.entity_id
_entity_poly.type
_entity_poly.pdbx_seq_one_letter_code
_entity_poly.pdbx_strand_id
1 'polypeptide(L)' 'MAPCANGATCLDGVNRFSCVCPPGFSGRFCTVNLERCVSRPCSNGGRCIDRAGGFRCIC' A
#
# COMPACT_ATOMS: atom_id res chain seq x y z
N MET A 1 7.58 5.68 18.73
CA MET A 1 7.65 4.69 17.63
C MET A 1 6.24 4.16 17.41
N ALA A 2 5.52 4.68 16.44
CA ALA A 2 4.26 4.07 16.02
C ALA A 2 4.60 2.91 15.06
N PRO A 3 4.12 1.68 15.30
CA PRO A 3 4.49 0.56 14.45
C PRO A 3 3.87 0.66 13.05
N CYS A 4 2.73 1.34 12.90
CA CYS A 4 1.98 1.43 11.65
C CYS A 4 2.43 2.62 10.79
N ALA A 5 2.61 2.41 9.49
CA ALA A 5 3.05 3.42 8.52
C ALA A 5 1.88 3.97 7.68
N ASN A 6 2.15 5.02 6.88
CA ASN A 6 1.25 5.54 5.83
C ASN A 6 -0.15 5.94 6.31
N GLY A 7 -0.25 6.53 7.51
CA GLY A 7 -1.54 6.97 8.05
C GLY A 7 -2.45 5.85 8.58
N ALA A 8 -1.90 4.64 8.75
CA ALA A 8 -2.63 3.53 9.34
C ALA A 8 -2.95 3.74 10.82
N THR A 9 -4.11 3.22 11.24
CA THR A 9 -4.55 3.29 12.64
C THR A 9 -3.98 2.12 13.42
N CYS A 10 -3.25 2.40 14.49
CA CYS A 10 -2.72 1.36 15.38
C CYS A 10 -3.80 0.96 16.39
N LEU A 11 -4.26 -0.28 16.31
CA LEU A 11 -5.12 -0.88 17.32
C LEU A 11 -4.22 -1.68 18.28
N ASP A 12 -4.08 -1.16 19.50
CA ASP A 12 -3.44 -1.88 20.59
C ASP A 12 -4.42 -2.90 21.18
N GLY A 13 -3.94 -4.10 21.46
CA GLY A 13 -4.71 -5.19 22.06
C GLY A 13 -3.87 -5.94 23.08
N VAL A 14 -4.51 -6.82 23.86
CA VAL A 14 -3.80 -7.57 24.92
C VAL A 14 -2.70 -8.44 24.30
N ASN A 15 -1.44 -8.08 24.56
CA ASN A 15 -0.22 -8.73 24.06
C ASN A 15 0.01 -8.70 22.54
N ARG A 16 -0.74 -7.91 21.77
CA ARG A 16 -0.54 -7.76 20.32
C ARG A 16 -1.06 -6.41 19.85
N PHE A 17 -0.41 -5.84 18.84
CA PHE A 17 -0.96 -4.71 18.10
C PHE A 17 -1.37 -5.16 16.70
N SER A 18 -2.33 -4.46 16.11
CA SER A 18 -2.73 -4.65 14.71
C SER A 18 -2.89 -3.30 14.04
N CYS A 19 -2.39 -3.19 12.81
CA CYS A 19 -2.49 -1.97 12.03
C CYS A 19 -3.70 -2.07 11.09
N VAL A 20 -4.61 -1.11 11.17
CA VAL A 20 -5.70 -0.94 10.21
C VAL A 20 -5.17 -0.09 9.06
N CYS A 21 -4.93 -0.75 7.92
CA CYS A 21 -4.37 -0.09 6.75
C CYS A 21 -5.44 0.71 6.00
N PRO A 22 -5.11 1.91 5.51
CA PRO A 22 -5.97 2.63 4.58
C PRO A 22 -6.09 1.86 3.25
N PRO A 23 -7.16 2.11 2.48
CA PRO A 23 -7.31 1.54 1.15
C PRO A 23 -6.09 1.89 0.29
N GLY A 24 -5.54 0.89 -0.41
CA GLY A 24 -4.29 1.02 -1.14
C GLY A 24 -3.04 0.61 -0.36
N PHE A 25 -3.15 0.16 0.90
CA PHE A 25 -2.03 -0.34 1.70
C PHE A 25 -2.32 -1.70 2.34
N SER A 26 -1.25 -2.47 2.59
CA SER A 26 -1.28 -3.84 3.10
C SER A 26 -0.04 -4.15 3.97
N GLY A 27 -0.07 -5.32 4.61
CA GLY A 27 0.98 -5.84 5.47
C GLY A 27 0.77 -5.50 6.94
N ARG A 28 1.51 -6.19 7.81
CA ARG A 28 1.40 -6.06 9.27
C ARG A 28 1.58 -4.63 9.78
N PHE A 29 2.34 -3.83 9.03
CA PHE A 29 2.69 -2.45 9.35
C PHE A 29 2.13 -1.44 8.34
N CYS A 30 1.28 -1.87 7.40
CA CYS A 30 0.75 -1.03 6.32
C CYS A 30 1.85 -0.35 5.47
N THR A 31 3.00 -1.01 5.35
CA THR A 31 4.15 -0.56 4.56
C THR A 31 4.08 -1.01 3.11
N VAL A 32 3.23 -2.00 2.79
CA VAL A 32 3.08 -2.51 1.44
C VAL A 32 2.04 -1.67 0.71
N ASN A 33 2.48 -0.87 -0.27
CA ASN A 33 1.56 -0.21 -1.19
C ASN A 33 0.87 -1.25 -2.09
N LEU A 34 -0.45 -1.35 -2.00
CA LEU A 34 -1.31 -2.09 -2.94
C LEU A 34 -1.58 -1.27 -4.20
N GLU A 35 -1.45 0.06 -4.15
CA GLU A 35 -1.48 0.94 -5.33
C GLU A 35 -0.34 0.56 -6.26
N ARG A 36 -0.64 -0.24 -7.29
CA ARG A 36 0.38 -0.82 -8.17
C ARG A 36 1.12 0.25 -8.95
N CYS A 37 0.48 1.40 -9.18
CA CYS A 37 1.06 2.51 -9.91
C CYS A 37 1.93 3.46 -9.07
N VAL A 38 1.86 3.42 -7.74
CA VAL A 38 2.68 4.26 -6.85
C VAL A 38 4.16 3.89 -6.96
N SER A 39 4.47 2.60 -7.09
CA SER A 39 5.84 2.12 -7.28
C SER A 39 6.42 2.44 -8.67
N ARG A 40 5.67 3.14 -9.52
CA ARG A 40 6.03 3.47 -10.92
C ARG A 40 6.61 2.26 -11.66
N PRO A 41 5.89 1.13 -11.72
CA PRO A 41 6.39 -0.10 -12.32
C PRO A 41 6.60 0.01 -13.83
N CYS A 42 6.06 1.05 -14.47
CA CYS A 42 6.19 1.29 -15.90
C CYS A 42 7.53 1.96 -16.22
N SER A 43 8.37 1.24 -16.97
CA SER A 43 9.62 1.77 -17.50
C SER A 43 9.37 2.79 -18.64
N ASN A 44 10.40 3.56 -19.01
CA ASN A 44 10.37 4.54 -20.11
C ASN A 44 9.35 5.68 -19.95
N GLY A 45 8.93 6.00 -18.72
CA GLY A 45 7.99 7.10 -18.46
C GLY A 45 6.53 6.78 -18.83
N GLY A 46 6.21 5.52 -19.12
CA GLY A 46 4.85 5.10 -19.45
C GLY A 46 3.85 5.42 -18.33
N ARG A 47 2.62 5.81 -18.71
CA ARG A 47 1.54 6.09 -17.76
C ARG A 47 1.04 4.78 -17.17
N CYS A 48 1.15 4.65 -15.85
CA CYS A 48 0.57 3.51 -15.16
C CYS A 48 -0.93 3.73 -14.91
N ILE A 49 -1.74 2.72 -15.21
CA ILE A 49 -3.18 2.70 -14.94
C ILE A 49 -3.46 1.53 -14.02
N ASP A 50 -4.00 1.81 -12.83
CA ASP A 50 -4.46 0.78 -11.91
C ASP A 50 -5.74 0.14 -12.46
N ARG A 51 -5.82 -1.19 -12.41
CA ARG A 51 -6.96 -1.99 -12.87
C ARG A 51 -7.31 -2.98 -11.77
N ALA A 52 -8.59 -3.28 -11.57
CA ALA A 52 -9.00 -4.36 -10.67
C ALA A 52 -8.33 -5.68 -11.11
N GLY A 53 -7.34 -6.15 -10.31
CA GLY A 53 -6.55 -7.34 -10.59
C GLY A 53 -5.11 -7.10 -11.11
N GLY A 54 -4.69 -5.87 -11.36
CA GLY A 54 -3.35 -5.60 -11.92
C GLY A 54 -3.04 -4.13 -12.18
N PHE A 55 -1.95 -3.87 -12.89
CA PHE A 55 -1.66 -2.56 -13.45
C PHE A 55 -1.43 -2.70 -14.94
N ARG A 56 -1.75 -1.66 -15.70
CA ARG A 56 -1.48 -1.58 -17.13
C ARG A 56 -0.60 -0.37 -17.38
N CYS A 57 0.55 -0.61 -18.00
CA CYS A 57 1.37 0.46 -18.54
C CYS A 57 0.86 0.83 -19.93
N ILE A 58 0.65 2.12 -20.16
CA ILE A 58 0.46 2.69 -21.49
C ILE A 58 1.70 3.53 -21.84
N CYS A 59 2.13 3.44 -23.10
CA CYS A 59 3.21 4.26 -23.63
C CYS A 59 2.66 5.66 -23.93
#